data_AF-A0A7C4ZN54-F1
#
_entry.id   AF-A0A7C4ZN54-F1
#
_cell.length_a   1.000
_cell.length_b   1.000
_cell.length_c   1.000
_cell.angle_alpha   90.00
_cell.angle_beta   90.00
_cell.angle_gamma   90.00
#
_symmetry.space_group_name_H-M   'P 1'
#
loop_
_entity.id
_entity.type
_entity.pdbx_description
1 polymer ?
#
loop_
_entity_poly.entity_id
_entity_poly.type
_entity_poly.pdbx_seq_one_letter_code
_entity_poly.pdbx_strand_id
1 'polypeptide(L)'
;MKRIAGRFLRLIVYLLLFDRKARDWVDGTFIGYDKAMALIAAGFEPQWHHIYPRSVLRRVGCQDDEIHAIANITVLNERTNANKLSDKEPWEYIKQFGISAERLREHLVPEGFIENPTDDIRLKARYEAFLHERAQLLAKEANAFLQRMGANS
;
A
#
# COMPACT_ATOMS: atom_id res chain seq x y z
N MET A 1 21.97 3.99 -8.23
CA MET A 1 20.90 3.68 -9.21
C MET A 1 19.65 3.06 -8.56
N LYS A 2 19.71 1.87 -7.91
CA LYS A 2 18.56 1.24 -7.22
C LYS A 2 17.81 2.15 -6.22
N ARG A 3 18.54 2.96 -5.44
CA ARG A 3 17.98 3.87 -4.42
C ARG A 3 17.14 5.03 -4.99
N ILE A 4 17.49 5.54 -6.17
CA ILE A 4 16.76 6.66 -6.80
C ILE A 4 15.46 6.16 -7.43
N ALA A 5 15.53 5.04 -8.16
CA ALA A 5 14.35 4.38 -8.73
C ALA A 5 13.31 4.02 -7.63
N GLY A 6 13.76 3.51 -6.49
CA GLY A 6 12.86 3.22 -5.36
C GLY A 6 12.16 4.45 -4.78
N ARG A 7 12.83 5.62 -4.71
CA ARG A 7 12.21 6.87 -4.26
C ARG A 7 11.19 7.40 -5.27
N PHE A 8 11.51 7.33 -6.55
CA PHE A 8 10.59 7.72 -7.62
C PHE A 8 9.32 6.85 -7.62
N LEU A 9 9.46 5.53 -7.55
CA LEU A 9 8.31 4.63 -7.52
C LEU A 9 7.43 4.84 -6.28
N ARG A 10 8.03 5.14 -5.12
CA ARG A 10 7.31 5.53 -3.91
C ARG A 10 6.52 6.82 -4.12
N LEU A 11 7.12 7.84 -4.72
CA LEU A 11 6.42 9.07 -5.07
C LEU A 11 5.21 8.79 -5.97
N ILE A 12 5.37 7.95 -7.01
CA ILE A 12 4.27 7.55 -7.89
C ILE A 12 3.15 6.87 -7.10
N VAL A 13 3.46 5.91 -6.21
CA VAL A 13 2.45 5.27 -5.34
C VAL A 13 1.72 6.32 -4.52
N TYR A 14 2.44 7.24 -3.86
CA TYR A 14 1.81 8.30 -3.07
C TYR A 14 0.87 9.17 -3.91
N LEU A 15 1.30 9.62 -5.09
CA LEU A 15 0.47 10.44 -5.99
C LEU A 15 -0.79 9.70 -6.44
N LEU A 16 -0.69 8.41 -6.76
CA LEU A 16 -1.85 7.59 -7.10
C LEU A 16 -2.84 7.50 -5.95
N LEU A 17 -2.37 7.26 -4.72
CA LEU A 17 -3.24 7.16 -3.55
C LEU A 17 -3.87 8.51 -3.20
N PHE A 18 -3.12 9.60 -3.37
CA PHE A 18 -3.61 10.96 -3.16
C PHE A 18 -4.70 11.34 -4.19
N ASP A 19 -4.44 11.11 -5.49
CA ASP A 19 -5.40 11.38 -6.59
C ASP A 19 -6.71 10.61 -6.39
N ARG A 20 -6.60 9.37 -5.90
CA ARG A 20 -7.75 8.49 -5.60
C ARG A 20 -8.49 8.84 -4.31
N LYS A 21 -8.04 9.84 -3.54
CA LYS A 21 -8.56 10.17 -2.20
C LYS A 21 -8.60 8.93 -1.30
N ALA A 22 -7.52 8.13 -1.34
CA ALA A 22 -7.44 6.93 -0.53
C ALA A 22 -7.51 7.28 0.96
N ARG A 23 -8.20 6.45 1.75
CA ARG A 23 -8.37 6.64 3.19
C ARG A 23 -7.39 5.77 3.97
N ASP A 24 -6.74 6.38 4.95
CA ASP A 24 -5.88 5.72 5.93
C ASP A 24 -6.60 4.52 6.55
N TRP A 25 -5.89 3.39 6.59
CA TRP A 25 -6.43 2.12 7.06
C TRP A 25 -6.84 2.12 8.52
N VAL A 26 -6.24 2.99 9.34
CA VAL A 26 -6.43 3.03 10.78
C VAL A 26 -7.40 4.12 11.19
N ASP A 27 -7.19 5.37 10.76
CA ASP A 27 -8.01 6.50 11.22
C ASP A 27 -8.99 7.04 10.17
N GLY A 28 -8.94 6.53 8.93
CA GLY A 28 -9.86 6.88 7.86
C GLY A 28 -9.64 8.27 7.24
N THR A 29 -8.61 9.01 7.66
CA THR A 29 -8.25 10.29 7.05
C THR A 29 -7.80 10.10 5.60
N PHE A 30 -8.03 11.09 4.72
CA PHE A 30 -7.48 11.01 3.38
C PHE A 30 -5.95 11.08 3.40
N ILE A 31 -5.27 10.24 2.63
CA ILE A 31 -3.82 10.29 2.49
C ILE A 31 -3.39 11.72 2.10
N GLY A 32 -2.47 12.32 2.85
CA GLY A 32 -2.04 13.72 2.66
C GLY A 32 -2.88 14.78 3.40
N TYR A 33 -3.90 14.38 4.14
CA TYR A 33 -4.74 15.27 4.96
C TYR A 33 -4.58 14.96 6.45
N ASP A 34 -4.79 15.96 7.29
CA ASP A 34 -4.84 15.78 8.75
C ASP A 34 -6.23 15.36 9.24
N LYS A 35 -6.38 15.19 10.57
CA LYS A 35 -7.66 14.80 11.20
C LYS A 35 -8.74 15.88 11.10
N ALA A 36 -8.38 17.12 10.79
CA ALA A 36 -9.31 18.22 10.53
C ALA A 36 -9.69 18.33 9.03
N MET A 37 -9.28 17.36 8.20
CA MET A 37 -9.45 17.36 6.75
C MET A 37 -8.77 18.54 6.06
N ALA A 38 -7.74 19.12 6.69
CA ALA A 38 -6.89 20.10 6.05
C ALA A 38 -5.76 19.40 5.28
N LEU A 39 -5.46 19.92 4.08
CA LEU A 39 -4.31 19.45 3.30
C LEU A 39 -3.03 19.74 4.09
N ILE A 40 -2.16 18.74 4.25
CA ILE A 40 -0.87 18.92 4.92
C ILE A 40 0.08 19.59 3.93
N ALA A 41 0.00 20.93 3.88
CA ALA A 41 0.73 21.75 2.90
C ALA A 41 2.25 21.80 3.14
N ALA A 42 2.71 21.56 4.37
CA ALA A 42 4.12 21.54 4.74
C ALA A 42 4.41 20.46 5.78
N GLY A 43 5.57 19.82 5.68
CA GLY A 43 5.99 18.79 6.63
C GLY A 43 5.27 17.44 6.51
N PHE A 44 4.49 17.22 5.44
CA PHE A 44 3.94 15.90 5.17
C PHE A 44 5.06 14.90 4.90
N GLU A 45 5.15 13.90 5.76
CA GLU A 45 6.10 12.81 5.64
C GLU A 45 5.32 11.50 5.53
N PRO A 46 5.09 10.99 4.31
CA PRO A 46 4.35 9.77 4.10
C PRO A 46 5.02 8.60 4.82
N GLN A 47 4.22 7.81 5.53
CA GLN A 47 4.72 6.60 6.18
C GLN A 47 4.57 5.43 5.23
N TRP A 48 5.70 4.79 4.93
CA TRP A 48 5.74 3.64 4.03
C TRP A 48 5.53 2.37 4.83
N HIS A 49 4.45 1.67 4.54
CA HIS A 49 4.11 0.42 5.22
C HIS A 49 4.17 -0.74 4.23
N HIS A 50 4.73 -1.85 4.69
CA HIS A 50 4.61 -3.12 4.01
C HIS A 50 3.19 -3.65 4.20
N ILE A 51 2.50 -4.02 3.13
CA ILE A 51 1.17 -4.61 3.19
C ILE A 51 1.29 -6.00 3.82
N TYR A 52 2.14 -6.86 3.27
CA TYR A 52 2.64 -8.05 3.93
C TYR A 52 3.87 -7.70 4.76
N PRO A 53 3.82 -7.78 6.10
CA PRO A 53 4.93 -7.29 6.90
C PRO A 53 6.20 -8.12 6.76
N ARG A 54 7.34 -7.45 6.94
CA ARG A 54 8.67 -8.06 6.80
C ARG A 54 8.87 -9.25 7.73
N SER A 55 8.41 -9.14 8.98
CA SER A 55 8.52 -10.21 9.99
C SER A 55 7.79 -11.46 9.52
N VAL A 56 6.56 -11.32 9.02
CA VAL A 56 5.75 -12.40 8.45
C VAL A 56 6.46 -13.06 7.27
N LEU A 57 6.91 -12.28 6.28
CA LEU A 57 7.53 -12.80 5.06
C LEU A 57 8.90 -13.47 5.30
N ARG A 58 9.69 -12.96 6.26
CA ARG A 58 10.96 -13.58 6.65
C ARG A 58 10.78 -14.98 7.24
N ARG A 59 9.69 -15.21 8.00
CA ARG A 59 9.40 -16.53 8.59
C ARG A 59 9.15 -17.61 7.52
N VAL A 60 8.64 -17.22 6.35
CA VAL A 60 8.36 -18.14 5.23
C VAL A 60 9.42 -18.13 4.13
N GLY A 61 10.57 -17.48 4.38
CA GLY A 61 11.74 -17.52 3.48
C GLY A 61 11.58 -16.73 2.18
N CYS A 62 10.75 -15.68 2.16
CA CYS A 62 10.70 -14.74 1.04
C CYS A 62 12.02 -13.95 0.92
N GLN A 63 12.40 -13.62 -0.30
CA GLN A 63 13.65 -12.89 -0.56
C GLN A 63 13.51 -11.40 -0.21
N ASP A 64 14.62 -10.76 0.15
CA ASP A 64 14.59 -9.37 0.65
C ASP A 64 14.15 -8.37 -0.45
N ASP A 65 14.46 -8.66 -1.72
CA ASP A 65 13.99 -7.88 -2.87
C ASP A 65 12.48 -8.01 -3.09
N GLU A 66 11.91 -9.20 -2.92
CA GLU A 66 10.46 -9.42 -2.93
C GLU A 66 9.80 -8.69 -1.75
N ILE A 67 10.34 -8.82 -0.54
CA ILE A 67 9.83 -8.14 0.66
C ILE A 67 9.81 -6.63 0.46
N HIS A 68 10.84 -6.06 -0.15
CA HIS A 68 10.99 -4.63 -0.40
C HIS A 68 10.41 -4.15 -1.75
N ALA A 69 9.73 -5.02 -2.49
CA ALA A 69 9.10 -4.67 -3.75
C ALA A 69 8.08 -3.54 -3.56
N ILE A 70 8.03 -2.61 -4.52
CA ILE A 70 7.08 -1.48 -4.43
C ILE A 70 5.62 -1.94 -4.38
N ALA A 71 5.32 -3.08 -5.02
CA ALA A 71 4.00 -3.71 -4.97
C ALA A 71 3.62 -4.18 -3.56
N ASN A 72 4.56 -4.33 -2.62
CA ASN A 72 4.27 -4.57 -1.21
C ASN A 72 4.23 -3.29 -0.36
N ILE A 73 4.41 -2.10 -0.95
CA ILE A 73 4.45 -0.84 -0.19
C ILE A 73 3.13 -0.07 -0.37
N THR A 74 2.59 0.42 0.74
CA THR A 74 1.46 1.35 0.83
C THR A 74 1.84 2.59 1.64
N VAL A 75 0.98 3.61 1.64
CA VAL A 75 1.17 4.86 2.40
C VAL A 75 0.09 4.98 3.46
N LEU A 76 0.46 5.37 4.67
CA LEU A 76 -0.46 5.72 5.76
C LEU A 76 -0.08 7.09 6.35
N ASN A 77 -1.06 7.77 6.94
CA ASN A 77 -0.90 8.99 7.72
C ASN A 77 -0.64 8.66 9.21
N GLU A 78 -1.42 7.73 9.78
CA GLU A 78 -1.43 7.49 11.23
C GLU A 78 -0.23 6.67 11.72
N ARG A 79 0.84 7.36 12.14
CA ARG A 79 2.08 6.74 12.65
C ARG A 79 1.86 5.86 13.88
N THR A 80 1.05 6.32 14.83
CA THR A 80 1.03 5.73 16.18
C THR A 80 0.48 4.32 16.18
N ASN A 81 -0.60 4.12 15.44
CA ASN A 81 -1.27 2.84 15.35
C ASN A 81 -0.80 2.01 14.16
N ALA A 82 -0.16 2.62 13.15
CA ALA A 82 0.30 1.86 11.99
C ALA A 82 1.43 0.88 12.31
N ASN A 83 2.18 1.10 13.41
CA ASN A 83 3.12 0.11 13.93
C ASN A 83 2.43 -1.21 14.33
N LYS A 84 1.13 -1.20 14.63
CA LYS A 84 0.39 -2.43 14.95
C LYS A 84 0.16 -3.32 13.71
N LEU A 85 0.41 -2.81 12.50
CA LEU A 85 0.37 -3.59 11.27
C LEU A 85 1.69 -4.36 11.02
N SER A 86 2.82 -3.97 11.63
CA SER A 86 4.14 -4.46 11.22
C SER A 86 4.49 -5.89 11.64
N ASP A 87 3.71 -6.50 12.53
CA ASP A 87 3.98 -7.83 13.09
C ASP A 87 2.84 -8.83 12.89
N LYS A 88 1.81 -8.44 12.14
CA LYS A 88 0.59 -9.22 11.93
C LYS A 88 0.42 -9.60 10.49
N GLU A 89 -0.17 -10.75 10.24
CA GLU A 89 -0.54 -11.07 8.86
C GLU A 89 -1.61 -10.11 8.35
N PRO A 90 -1.67 -9.84 7.03
CA PRO A 90 -2.57 -8.85 6.48
C PRO A 90 -4.03 -9.02 6.89
N TRP A 91 -4.53 -10.25 6.89
CA TRP A 91 -5.90 -10.56 7.29
C TRP A 91 -6.18 -10.25 8.76
N GLU A 92 -5.18 -10.40 9.65
CA GLU A 92 -5.35 -10.12 11.07
C GLU A 92 -5.54 -8.62 11.32
N TYR A 93 -4.68 -7.78 10.75
CA TYR A 93 -4.82 -6.33 10.96
C TYR A 93 -6.02 -5.77 10.16
N ILE A 94 -6.35 -6.34 9.00
CA ILE A 94 -7.55 -5.96 8.23
C ILE A 94 -8.80 -6.17 9.09
N LYS A 95 -8.91 -7.34 9.72
CA LYS A 95 -10.00 -7.65 10.64
C LYS A 95 -9.97 -6.75 11.87
N GLN A 96 -8.80 -6.55 12.47
CA GLN A 96 -8.64 -5.73 13.68
C GLN A 96 -9.08 -4.27 13.48
N PHE A 97 -8.70 -3.66 12.36
CA PHE A 97 -9.00 -2.25 12.07
C PHE A 97 -10.30 -2.06 11.28
N GLY A 98 -11.02 -3.14 10.97
CA GLY A 98 -12.24 -3.08 10.17
C GLY A 98 -12.01 -2.46 8.79
N ILE A 99 -10.88 -2.79 8.15
CA ILE A 99 -10.53 -2.22 6.85
C ILE A 99 -11.49 -2.80 5.80
N SER A 100 -12.31 -1.93 5.20
CA SER A 100 -13.29 -2.36 4.19
C SER A 100 -12.61 -2.72 2.87
N ALA A 101 -13.26 -3.55 2.06
CA ALA A 101 -12.84 -3.85 0.70
C ALA A 101 -12.66 -2.58 -0.15
N GLU A 102 -13.53 -1.60 0.03
CA GLU A 102 -13.41 -0.28 -0.62
C GLU A 102 -12.10 0.42 -0.25
N ARG A 103 -11.74 0.44 1.04
CA ARG A 103 -10.49 1.05 1.51
C ARG A 103 -9.24 0.30 1.03
N LEU A 104 -9.34 -1.02 0.84
CA LEU A 104 -8.28 -1.79 0.19
C LEU A 104 -8.13 -1.41 -1.30
N ARG A 105 -9.24 -1.27 -2.03
CA ARG A 105 -9.24 -0.83 -3.45
C ARG A 105 -8.73 0.58 -3.65
N GLU A 106 -9.01 1.47 -2.71
CA GLU A 106 -8.43 2.83 -2.67
C GLU A 106 -6.90 2.78 -2.70
N HIS A 107 -6.31 1.83 -1.97
CA HIS A 107 -4.86 1.59 -1.89
C HIS A 107 -4.30 0.70 -3.02
N LEU A 108 -5.11 0.43 -4.04
CA LEU A 108 -4.77 -0.45 -5.16
C LEU A 108 -4.35 -1.85 -4.69
N VAL A 109 -5.05 -2.39 -3.70
CA VAL A 109 -4.97 -3.81 -3.33
C VAL A 109 -5.80 -4.60 -4.34
N PRO A 110 -5.26 -5.68 -4.94
CA PRO A 110 -5.94 -6.43 -6.01
C PRO A 110 -7.11 -7.27 -5.47
N GLU A 111 -8.12 -7.51 -6.32
CA GLU A 111 -9.31 -8.29 -5.94
C GLU A 111 -8.98 -9.71 -5.49
N GLY A 112 -7.97 -10.37 -6.09
CA GLY A 112 -7.54 -11.72 -5.69
C GLY A 112 -7.10 -11.80 -4.23
N PHE A 113 -6.62 -10.69 -3.66
CA PHE A 113 -6.34 -10.57 -2.23
C PHE A 113 -7.61 -10.27 -1.41
N ILE A 114 -8.48 -9.36 -1.91
CA ILE A 114 -9.69 -8.89 -1.22
C ILE A 114 -10.75 -10.00 -1.08
N GLU A 115 -10.89 -10.85 -2.10
CA GLU A 115 -11.89 -11.92 -2.15
C GLU A 115 -11.56 -13.09 -1.21
N ASN A 116 -10.30 -13.25 -0.82
CA ASN A 116 -9.86 -14.37 0.00
C ASN A 116 -8.84 -13.99 1.10
N PRO A 117 -9.15 -13.11 2.06
CA PRO A 117 -8.22 -12.72 3.11
C PRO A 117 -8.17 -13.81 4.21
N THR A 118 -7.49 -14.92 3.96
CA THR A 118 -7.40 -16.06 4.88
C THR A 118 -5.97 -16.44 5.25
N ASP A 119 -5.85 -17.01 6.45
CA ASP A 119 -4.69 -17.73 6.96
C ASP A 119 -4.49 -18.99 6.12
N ASP A 120 -3.39 -19.06 5.38
CA ASP A 120 -3.10 -20.13 4.43
C ASP A 120 -1.66 -20.63 4.60
N ILE A 121 -1.53 -21.96 4.65
CA ILE A 121 -0.29 -22.73 4.60
C ILE A 121 0.54 -22.36 3.33
N ARG A 122 -0.10 -21.79 2.30
CA ARG A 122 0.48 -21.31 1.04
C ARG A 122 0.85 -19.83 1.02
N LEU A 123 1.07 -19.19 2.18
CA LEU A 123 1.41 -17.77 2.31
C LEU A 123 2.42 -17.26 1.26
N LYS A 124 3.52 -17.96 1.00
CA LYS A 124 4.53 -17.54 0.02
C LYS A 124 3.97 -17.44 -1.41
N ALA A 125 3.26 -18.45 -1.89
CA ALA A 125 2.66 -18.43 -3.23
C ALA A 125 1.60 -17.34 -3.37
N ARG A 126 0.82 -17.09 -2.30
CA ARG A 126 -0.16 -16.00 -2.27
C ARG A 126 0.52 -14.63 -2.32
N TYR A 127 1.64 -14.47 -1.63
CA TYR A 127 2.42 -13.24 -1.65
C TYR A 127 3.00 -12.98 -3.04
N GLU A 128 3.53 -14.01 -3.72
CA GLU A 128 4.02 -13.90 -5.10
C GLU A 128 2.91 -13.47 -6.07
N ALA A 129 1.73 -14.09 -5.97
CA ALA A 129 0.55 -13.69 -6.77
C ALA A 129 0.13 -12.24 -6.48
N PHE A 130 0.07 -11.86 -5.20
CA PHE A 130 -0.23 -10.50 -4.77
C PHE A 130 0.75 -9.48 -5.34
N LEU A 131 2.06 -9.76 -5.30
CA LEU A 131 3.07 -8.88 -5.88
C LEU A 131 2.84 -8.68 -7.37
N HIS A 132 2.55 -9.75 -8.10
CA HIS A 132 2.31 -9.71 -9.53
C HIS A 132 1.07 -8.87 -9.88
N GLU A 133 -0.07 -9.21 -9.27
CA GLU A 133 -1.35 -8.53 -9.51
C GLU A 133 -1.28 -7.05 -9.14
N ARG A 134 -0.70 -6.72 -7.98
CA ARG A 134 -0.58 -5.33 -7.53
C ARG A 134 0.40 -4.55 -8.37
N ALA A 135 1.50 -5.15 -8.84
CA ALA A 135 2.43 -4.49 -9.76
C ALA A 135 1.74 -4.12 -11.09
N GLN A 136 0.93 -5.02 -11.66
CA GLN A 136 0.15 -4.74 -12.87
C GLN A 136 -0.86 -3.62 -12.65
N LEU A 137 -1.59 -3.65 -11.53
CA LEU A 137 -2.56 -2.63 -11.18
C LEU A 137 -1.90 -1.25 -11.00
N LEU A 138 -0.78 -1.19 -10.25
CA LEU A 138 -0.01 0.04 -10.08
C LEU A 138 0.52 0.58 -11.41
N ALA A 139 1.04 -0.27 -12.29
CA ALA A 139 1.54 0.15 -13.58
C ALA A 139 0.42 0.71 -14.48
N LYS A 140 -0.74 0.05 -14.51
CA LYS A 140 -1.93 0.51 -15.25
C LYS A 140 -2.39 1.89 -14.76
N GLU A 141 -2.55 2.05 -13.45
CA GLU A 141 -3.02 3.31 -12.86
C GLU A 141 -1.98 4.43 -13.01
N ALA A 142 -0.68 4.13 -12.86
CA ALA A 142 0.40 5.08 -13.10
C ALA A 142 0.39 5.60 -14.54
N ASN A 143 0.27 4.71 -15.53
CA ASN A 143 0.20 5.09 -16.94
C ASN A 143 -1.01 5.99 -17.22
N ALA A 144 -2.19 5.61 -16.71
CA ALA A 144 -3.40 6.40 -16.84
C ALA A 144 -3.27 7.79 -16.18
N PHE A 145 -2.66 7.85 -14.99
CA PHE A 145 -2.40 9.10 -14.27
C PHE A 145 -1.46 10.02 -15.05
N LEU A 146 -0.32 9.51 -15.52
CA LEU A 146 0.64 10.29 -16.31
C LEU A 146 0.04 10.80 -17.63
N GLN A 147 -0.79 10.00 -18.30
CA GLN A 147 -1.51 10.42 -19.51
C GLN A 147 -2.48 11.57 -19.24
N ARG A 148 -3.25 11.51 -18.15
CA ARG A 148 -4.16 12.61 -17.74
C ARG A 148 -3.40 13.90 -17.44
N MET A 149 -2.20 13.81 -16.85
CA MET A 149 -1.38 14.99 -16.61
C MET A 149 -0.82 15.58 -17.92
N GLY A 150 -0.27 14.75 -18.79
CA GLY A 150 0.31 15.19 -20.06
C GLY A 150 -0.71 15.73 -21.07
N ALA A 151 -1.96 15.24 -21.03
CA ALA A 151 -3.04 15.72 -21.91
C ALA A 151 -3.61 17.09 -21.50
N ASN A 152 -3.35 17.54 -20.26
CA ASN A 152 -3.75 18.85 -19.74
C ASN A 152 -2.56 19.84 -19.68
N SER A 153 -1.43 19.50 -20.31
CA SER A 153 -0.19 20.29 -20.37
C SER A 153 -0.07 21.05 -21.67
#